data_AF-A0A9J7LX99-F1
#
_entry.id   AF-A0A9J7LX99-F1
#
_cell.length_a   1.000
_cell.length_b   1.000
_cell.length_c   1.000
_cell.angle_alpha   90.00
_cell.angle_beta   90.00
_cell.angle_gamma   90.00
#
_symmetry.space_group_name_H-M   'P 1'
#
loop_
_entity.id
_entity.type
_entity.pdbx_description
1 polymer ?
#
loop_
_entity_poly.entity_id
_entity_poly.type
_entity_poly.pdbx_seq_one_letter_code
_entity_poly.pdbx_strand_id
1 'polypeptide(L)'
;MVQTLQDSNSPLIHSSSESRRWQVDGRMVPHGENLMYYFPEVDCRISVESWYKEKDLYKPRQPLALNIESAGHFTQMVWKDTKSVGCAKTEKYLACIYEPAGNWKSVFLFERNVQM
;
A
#
# COMPACT_ATOMS: atom_id res chain seq x y z
N MET A 1 -11.81 10.14 -6.35
CA MET A 1 -11.51 10.32 -7.78
C MET A 1 -10.04 9.97 -7.95
N VAL A 2 -9.73 8.79 -8.49
CA VAL A 2 -8.33 8.42 -8.80
C VAL A 2 -7.97 9.23 -10.04
N GLN A 3 -7.03 10.17 -9.91
CA GLN A 3 -6.59 11.00 -11.04
C GLN A 3 -5.82 10.11 -12.03
N THR A 4 -6.41 9.82 -13.18
CA THR A 4 -5.86 8.96 -14.24
C THR A 4 -5.01 9.74 -15.25
N LEU A 5 -4.13 10.63 -14.79
CA LEU A 5 -3.18 11.32 -15.67
C LEU A 5 -1.81 11.29 -15.01
N GLN A 6 -1.10 10.18 -15.17
CA GLN A 6 0.27 10.06 -14.73
C GLN A 6 1.13 9.56 -15.89
N ASP A 7 2.02 10.44 -16.38
CA ASP A 7 2.96 10.13 -17.45
C ASP A 7 3.91 9.01 -17.02
N SER A 8 4.33 8.17 -17.97
CA SER A 8 5.15 6.96 -17.75
C SER A 8 6.50 7.19 -17.05
N ASN A 9 6.92 8.44 -16.87
CA ASN A 9 8.19 8.84 -16.24
C ASN A 9 8.02 9.45 -14.84
N SER A 10 6.81 9.48 -14.28
CA SER A 10 6.57 9.97 -12.92
C SER A 10 6.23 8.82 -11.97
N PRO A 11 6.79 8.78 -10.76
CA PRO A 11 6.44 7.76 -9.77
C PRO A 11 4.95 7.86 -9.44
N LEU A 12 4.26 6.72 -9.31
CA LEU A 12 2.84 6.70 -8.95
C LEU A 12 2.59 7.49 -7.67
N ILE A 13 1.63 8.41 -7.71
CA ILE A 13 1.31 9.26 -6.57
C ILE A 13 0.13 8.65 -5.86
N HIS A 14 0.32 8.36 -4.58
CA HIS A 14 -0.75 7.92 -3.70
C HIS A 14 -1.87 8.94 -3.61
N SER A 15 -3.10 8.45 -3.47
CA SER A 15 -4.24 9.32 -3.18
C SER A 15 -4.05 10.03 -1.83
N SER A 16 -4.57 11.26 -1.75
CA SER A 16 -4.37 12.12 -0.57
C SER A 16 -4.92 11.46 0.69
N SER A 17 -4.31 11.76 1.84
CA SER A 17 -4.76 11.24 3.14
C SER A 17 -6.23 11.56 3.44
N GLU A 18 -6.74 12.70 2.97
CA GLU A 18 -8.15 13.09 3.08
C GLU A 18 -9.04 12.21 2.21
N SER A 19 -8.64 11.95 0.96
CA SER A 19 -9.41 11.09 0.05
C SER A 19 -9.46 9.63 0.47
N ARG A 20 -8.49 9.18 1.29
CA ARG A 20 -8.45 7.83 1.88
C ARG A 20 -9.07 7.76 3.28
N ARG A 21 -9.82 8.77 3.70
CA ARG A 21 -10.58 8.75 4.95
C ARG A 21 -12.07 8.77 4.63
N TRP A 22 -12.77 7.70 4.97
CA TRP A 22 -14.22 7.60 4.82
C TRP A 22 -14.87 6.91 6.01
N GLN A 23 -16.20 7.01 6.11
CA GLN A 23 -16.96 6.45 7.22
C GLN A 23 -17.11 4.93 7.09
N VAL A 24 -16.77 4.22 8.16
CA VAL A 24 -17.01 2.80 8.37
C VAL A 24 -17.63 2.66 9.75
N ASP A 25 -18.83 2.08 9.84
CA ASP A 25 -19.59 1.92 11.09
C ASP A 25 -19.70 3.21 11.92
N GLY A 26 -19.93 4.34 11.25
CA GLY A 26 -20.07 5.66 11.88
C GLY A 26 -18.76 6.31 12.35
N ARG A 27 -17.59 5.75 12.00
CA ARG A 27 -16.27 6.31 12.32
C ARG A 27 -15.50 6.65 11.06
N MET A 28 -14.80 7.78 11.04
CA MET A 28 -13.86 8.11 9.98
C MET A 28 -12.61 7.23 10.11
N VAL A 29 -12.43 6.30 9.17
CA VAL A 29 -11.31 5.36 9.15
C VAL A 29 -10.34 5.76 8.03
N PRO A 30 -9.02 5.83 8.30
CA PRO A 30 -8.01 5.97 7.26
C PRO A 30 -7.73 4.62 6.58
N HIS A 31 -7.47 4.66 5.28
CA HIS A 31 -7.24 3.48 4.46
C HIS A 31 -5.83 3.45 3.87
N GLY A 32 -5.22 2.26 3.86
CA GLY A 32 -3.95 1.99 3.21
C GLY A 32 -4.11 1.91 1.70
N GLU A 33 -3.02 1.99 0.96
CA GLU A 33 -3.04 1.94 -0.51
C GLU A 33 -1.75 1.33 -1.05
N ASN A 34 -1.88 0.35 -1.96
CA ASN A 34 -0.80 -0.10 -2.84
C ASN A 34 -1.19 0.19 -4.28
N LEU A 35 -0.24 0.67 -5.07
CA LEU A 35 -0.42 1.03 -6.48
C LEU A 35 0.58 0.29 -7.37
N MET A 36 0.15 -0.06 -8.57
CA MET A 36 1.01 -0.62 -9.62
C MET A 36 0.63 -0.01 -10.96
N TYR A 37 1.65 0.22 -11.78
CA TYR A 37 1.51 0.62 -13.17
C TYR A 37 2.42 -0.26 -14.02
N TYR A 38 1.88 -0.71 -15.15
CA TYR A 38 2.64 -1.48 -16.12
C TYR A 38 2.11 -1.18 -17.53
N PHE A 39 3.01 -1.30 -18.51
CA PHE A 39 2.69 -1.18 -19.93
C PHE A 39 3.22 -2.41 -20.67
N PRO A 40 2.44 -3.06 -21.54
CA PRO A 40 1.13 -2.62 -22.04
C PRO A 40 -0.04 -2.84 -21.07
N GLU A 41 -0.01 -3.90 -20.26
CA GLU A 41 -1.10 -4.27 -19.35
C GLU A 41 -0.57 -4.72 -17.98
N VAL A 42 -1.27 -4.35 -16.90
CA VAL A 42 -1.00 -4.83 -15.54
C VAL A 42 -1.53 -6.26 -15.34
N ASP A 43 -0.63 -7.16 -14.94
CA ASP A 43 -0.97 -8.47 -14.40
C ASP A 43 -1.11 -8.40 -12.86
N CYS A 44 -2.27 -8.79 -12.33
CA CYS A 44 -2.54 -8.71 -10.90
C CYS A 44 -1.65 -9.63 -10.07
N ARG A 45 -1.33 -10.83 -10.55
CA ARG A 45 -0.52 -11.80 -9.81
C ARG A 45 0.91 -11.29 -9.70
N ILE A 46 1.51 -10.86 -10.80
CA ILE A 46 2.85 -10.28 -10.84
C ILE A 46 2.92 -9.03 -9.95
N SER A 47 1.87 -8.19 -9.96
CA SER A 47 1.81 -6.99 -9.13
C SER A 47 1.86 -7.32 -7.63
N VAL A 48 1.02 -8.26 -7.19
CA VAL A 48 0.95 -8.70 -5.79
C VAL A 48 2.23 -9.43 -5.37
N GLU A 49 2.79 -10.28 -6.24
CA GLU A 49 4.08 -10.93 -6.02
C GLU A 49 5.22 -9.91 -5.90
N SER A 50 5.22 -8.85 -6.73
CA SER A 50 6.22 -7.78 -6.69
C SER A 50 6.16 -7.00 -5.38
N TRP A 51 4.95 -6.58 -4.96
CA TRP A 51 4.77 -5.90 -3.67
C TRP A 51 5.22 -6.78 -2.50
N TYR A 52 4.90 -8.07 -2.53
CA TYR A 52 5.32 -8.99 -1.48
C TYR A 52 6.83 -9.23 -1.47
N LYS A 53 7.48 -9.22 -2.63
CA LYS A 53 8.93 -9.42 -2.76
C LYS A 53 9.75 -8.33 -2.06
N GLU A 54 9.17 -7.16 -1.79
CA GLU A 54 9.83 -6.15 -0.96
C GLU A 54 10.12 -6.63 0.48
N LYS A 55 9.62 -7.79 0.90
CA LYS A 55 10.08 -8.49 2.11
C LYS A 55 11.60 -8.62 2.17
N ASP A 56 12.26 -8.78 1.02
CA ASP A 56 13.71 -8.93 0.91
C ASP A 56 14.43 -7.59 1.20
N LEU A 57 13.69 -6.47 1.14
CA LEU A 57 14.16 -5.12 1.45
C LEU A 57 13.82 -4.68 2.88
N TYR A 58 12.89 -5.36 3.55
CA TYR A 58 12.48 -5.04 4.92
C TYR A 58 13.54 -5.48 5.94
N LYS A 59 13.91 -4.56 6.84
CA LYS A 59 14.89 -4.84 7.91
C LYS A 59 14.38 -4.36 9.27
N PRO A 60 14.08 -5.25 10.24
CA PRO A 60 13.48 -4.87 11.54
C PRO A 60 14.26 -3.85 12.37
N ARG A 61 15.56 -3.66 12.11
CA ARG A 61 16.46 -2.76 12.85
C ARG A 61 16.90 -1.53 12.06
N GLN A 62 16.28 -1.28 10.91
CA GLN A 62 16.55 -0.13 10.07
C GLN A 62 15.63 1.04 10.44
N PRO A 63 16.04 2.31 10.22
CA PRO A 63 15.15 3.44 10.37
C PRO A 63 13.82 3.21 9.65
N LEU A 64 12.71 3.45 10.37
CA LEU A 64 11.37 3.17 9.88
C LEU A 64 11.06 3.86 8.53
N ALA A 65 11.57 5.08 8.34
CA ALA A 65 11.40 5.81 7.09
C ALA A 65 11.94 5.03 5.89
N LEU A 66 13.10 4.38 6.04
CA LEU A 66 13.70 3.59 4.97
C LEU A 66 12.88 2.31 4.69
N ASN A 67 12.38 1.63 5.73
CA ASN A 67 11.51 0.48 5.54
C ASN A 67 10.19 0.85 4.84
N ILE A 68 9.61 2.01 5.17
CA ILE A 68 8.39 2.49 4.50
C ILE A 68 8.68 2.83 3.03
N GLU A 69 9.84 3.42 2.74
CA GLU A 69 10.25 3.78 1.38
C GLU A 69 10.55 2.54 0.52
N SER A 70 11.28 1.56 1.04
CA SER A 70 11.72 0.40 0.25
C SER A 70 10.81 -0.82 0.35
N ALA A 71 9.99 -0.91 1.40
CA ALA A 71 9.15 -2.09 1.67
C ALA A 71 7.72 -1.75 2.07
N GLY A 72 7.26 -0.52 1.77
CA GLY A 72 5.93 -0.05 2.14
C GLY A 72 4.80 -0.92 1.58
N HIS A 73 4.93 -1.46 0.37
CA HIS A 73 3.88 -2.31 -0.19
C HIS A 73 3.81 -3.64 0.56
N PHE A 74 4.96 -4.27 0.82
CA PHE A 74 5.04 -5.48 1.61
C PHE A 74 4.47 -5.28 3.02
N THR A 75 4.90 -4.24 3.73
CA THR A 75 4.49 -4.01 5.12
C THR A 75 3.00 -3.72 5.24
N GLN A 76 2.37 -3.11 4.22
CA GLN A 76 0.92 -2.96 4.15
C GLN A 76 0.21 -4.30 3.92
N MET A 77 0.74 -5.17 3.06
CA MET A 77 0.15 -6.49 2.78
C MET A 77 0.12 -7.39 4.01
N VAL A 78 1.19 -7.38 4.80
CA VAL A 78 1.32 -8.25 5.99
C VAL A 78 0.90 -7.57 7.29
N TRP A 79 0.33 -6.37 7.22
CA TRP A 79 -0.05 -5.59 8.40
C TRP A 79 -1.16 -6.30 9.18
N LYS A 80 -0.82 -6.91 10.32
CA LYS A 80 -1.73 -7.76 11.12
C LYS A 80 -3.10 -7.13 11.42
N ASP A 81 -3.14 -5.84 11.73
CA ASP A 81 -4.36 -5.14 12.12
C ASP A 81 -5.27 -4.80 10.93
N THR A 82 -4.77 -4.85 9.70
CA THR A 82 -5.59 -4.73 8.47
C THR A 82 -6.48 -5.98 8.36
N LYS A 83 -7.78 -5.78 8.15
CA LYS A 83 -8.78 -6.87 8.14
C LYS A 83 -9.45 -7.08 6.80
N SER A 84 -9.43 -6.09 5.93
CA SER A 84 -10.01 -6.21 4.60
C SER A 84 -9.15 -5.50 3.56
N VAL A 85 -9.24 -6.01 2.33
CA VAL A 85 -8.61 -5.42 1.15
C VAL A 85 -9.59 -5.44 0.00
N GLY A 86 -9.68 -4.34 -0.73
CA GLY A 86 -10.43 -4.24 -1.98
C GLY A 86 -9.54 -3.70 -3.07
N CYS A 87 -9.57 -4.30 -4.25
CA CYS A 87 -8.72 -3.90 -5.37
C CYS A 87 -9.54 -3.58 -6.62
N ALA A 88 -9.03 -2.65 -7.43
CA ALA A 88 -9.57 -2.31 -8.74
C ALA A 88 -8.43 -2.23 -9.75
N LYS A 89 -8.68 -2.73 -10.97
CA LYS A 89 -7.73 -2.65 -12.08
C LYS A 89 -8.33 -1.95 -13.29
N THR A 90 -7.47 -1.24 -14.01
CA THR A 90 -7.66 -0.86 -15.42
C THR A 90 -6.64 -1.65 -16.25
N GLU A 91 -6.56 -1.39 -17.55
CA GLU A 91 -5.52 -1.99 -18.41
C GLU A 91 -4.11 -1.72 -17.85
N LYS A 92 -3.83 -0.48 -17.42
CA LYS A 92 -2.46 -0.06 -17.05
C LYS A 92 -2.23 0.16 -15.56
N TYR A 93 -3.26 0.10 -14.74
CA TYR A 93 -3.15 0.40 -13.30
C TYR A 93 -3.84 -0.65 -12.45
N LEU A 94 -3.25 -0.97 -11.31
CA LEU A 94 -3.88 -1.70 -10.22
C LEU A 94 -3.76 -0.87 -8.94
N ALA A 95 -4.87 -0.75 -8.21
CA ALA A 95 -4.91 -0.16 -6.90
C ALA A 95 -5.56 -1.14 -5.92
N CYS A 96 -4.98 -1.28 -4.73
CA CYS A 96 -5.56 -2.02 -3.61
C CYS A 96 -5.66 -1.11 -2.38
N ILE A 97 -6.83 -1.09 -1.76
CA ILE A 97 -7.14 -0.30 -0.58
C ILE A 97 -7.30 -1.23 0.62
N TYR A 98 -6.71 -0.85 1.76
CA TYR A 98 -6.60 -1.67 2.96
C TYR A 98 -7.32 -1.01 4.15
N GLU A 99 -8.13 -1.78 4.87
CA GLU A 99 -8.88 -1.28 6.03
C GLU A 99 -8.68 -2.19 7.26
N PRO A 100 -8.39 -1.62 8.44
CA PRO A 100 -7.84 -0.28 8.65
C PRO A 100 -6.47 -0.09 7.97
N ALA A 101 -6.05 1.16 7.75
CA ALA A 101 -4.73 1.45 7.17
C ALA A 101 -3.57 0.82 7.97
N GLY A 102 -2.59 0.30 7.23
CA GLY A 102 -1.28 -0.08 7.75
C GLY A 102 -0.27 1.07 7.67
N ASN A 103 1.02 0.73 7.82
CA ASN A 103 2.15 1.64 7.64
C ASN A 103 2.10 2.92 8.49
N TRP A 104 1.53 2.84 9.68
CA TRP A 104 1.57 3.94 10.64
C TRP A 104 2.99 4.22 11.09
N LYS A 105 3.44 5.48 10.98
CA LYS A 105 4.79 5.94 11.34
C LYS A 105 5.06 5.87 12.85
N SER A 106 5.11 4.66 13.39
CA SER A 106 5.36 4.32 14.79
C SER A 106 6.11 3.00 14.84
N VAL A 107 7.29 3.00 15.45
CA VAL A 107 8.12 1.80 15.60
C VAL A 107 7.35 0.69 16.32
N PHE A 108 6.66 1.03 17.41
CA PHE A 108 5.83 0.11 18.17
C PHE A 108 4.75 -0.56 17.29
N LEU A 109 4.08 0.22 16.43
CA LEU A 109 3.03 -0.34 15.56
C LEU A 109 3.63 -1.27 14.50
N PHE A 110 4.81 -0.96 13.98
CA PHE A 110 5.52 -1.82 13.03
C PHE A 110 5.96 -3.14 13.67
N GLU A 111 6.57 -3.11 14.85
CA GLU A 111 6.96 -4.32 15.59
C GLU A 111 5.75 -5.21 15.91
N ARG A 112 4.59 -4.62 16.21
CA ARG A 112 3.36 -5.36 16.47
C ARG A 112 2.75 -6.01 15.21
N ASN A 113 2.83 -5.30 14.08
CA ASN A 113 2.02 -5.61 12.90
C ASN A 113 2.77 -6.30 11.76
N VAL A 114 4.07 -6.05 11.60
CA VAL A 114 4.86 -6.64 10.53
C VAL A 114 5.48 -7.94 11.05
N GLN A 115 4.79 -9.05 10.81
CA GLN A 115 5.24 -10.39 11.20
C GLN A 115 5.88 -11.06 9.98
N MET A 116 7.10 -11.58 10.15
CA MET A 116 7.82 -12.36 9.14
C MET A 116 7.65 -13.85 9.37
#